data_AF-A0A842HDW2-F1
#
_entry.id   AF-A0A842HDW2-F1
#
_cell.length_a   1.000
_cell.length_b   1.000
_cell.length_c   1.000
_cell.angle_alpha   90.00
_cell.angle_beta   90.00
_cell.angle_gamma   90.00
#
_symmetry.space_group_name_H-M   'P 1'
#
loop_
_entity.id
_entity.type
_entity.pdbx_description
1 polymer ?
#
loop_
_entity_poly.entity_id
_entity_poly.type
_entity_poly.pdbx_seq_one_letter_code
_entity_poly.pdbx_strand_id
1 'polypeptide(L)'
;MRMNAHFERLLPPGQEWFSPKEVAAVIGKTDQFVRDCFLNQKILGHTANGRAGLRHEKRQRYQIHREGVLLYLLRTANYEPEDFLAQVGELLSHCTPEEKRSLRRWLD
;
A
#
# COMPACT_ATOMS: atom_id res chain seq x y z
N MET A 1 15.27 1.71 -3.51
CA MET A 1 14.17 1.43 -4.45
C MET A 1 14.00 2.69 -5.30
N ARG A 2 14.14 2.61 -6.63
CA ARG A 2 13.75 3.71 -7.54
C ARG A 2 12.63 3.15 -8.38
N MET A 3 11.43 3.37 -7.88
CA MET A 3 10.21 3.02 -8.58
C MET A 3 9.99 4.03 -9.70
N ASN A 4 9.15 3.65 -10.67
CA ASN A 4 8.85 4.47 -11.84
C ASN A 4 8.61 5.94 -11.43
N ALA A 5 9.35 6.88 -12.01
CA ALA A 5 9.39 8.29 -11.57
C ALA A 5 7.98 8.94 -11.57
N HIS A 6 7.04 8.36 -12.31
CA HIS A 6 5.63 8.73 -12.30
C HIS A 6 4.95 8.51 -10.94
N PHE A 7 5.06 7.34 -10.32
CA PHE A 7 4.40 7.03 -9.04
C PHE A 7 5.16 7.61 -7.84
N GLU A 8 6.48 7.72 -7.93
CA GLU A 8 7.25 8.40 -6.89
C GLU A 8 6.85 9.87 -6.73
N ARG A 9 6.34 10.51 -7.80
CA ARG A 9 5.77 11.87 -7.76
C ARG A 9 4.37 11.94 -7.14
N LEU A 10 3.62 10.84 -7.13
CA LEU A 10 2.25 10.81 -6.59
C LEU A 10 2.22 10.79 -5.05
N LEU A 11 3.30 10.34 -4.42
CA LEU A 11 3.42 10.27 -2.97
C LEU A 11 4.44 11.30 -2.45
N PRO A 12 4.22 11.89 -1.27
CA PRO A 12 5.19 12.77 -0.64
C PRO A 12 6.59 12.12 -0.56
N PRO A 13 7.66 12.84 -0.92
CA PRO A 13 9.02 12.28 -0.90
C PRO A 13 9.47 12.00 0.53
N GLY A 14 10.07 10.83 0.75
CA GLY A 14 10.62 10.41 2.06
C GLY A 14 9.58 9.98 3.11
N GLN A 15 8.29 10.00 2.79
CA GLN A 15 7.25 9.47 3.68
C GLN A 15 7.02 7.97 3.41
N GLU A 16 7.31 7.17 4.44
CA GLU A 16 7.13 5.71 4.41
C GLU A 16 5.80 5.24 4.99
N TRP A 17 5.23 5.97 5.95
CA TRP A 17 4.02 5.59 6.65
C TRP A 17 2.92 6.63 6.49
N PHE A 18 1.73 6.15 6.18
CA PHE A 18 0.55 6.98 5.96
C PHE A 18 -0.58 6.56 6.90
N SER A 19 -1.26 7.55 7.45
CA SER A 19 -2.58 7.36 8.05
C SER A 19 -3.65 7.22 6.97
N PRO A 20 -4.82 6.65 7.29
CA PRO A 20 -5.95 6.58 6.36
C PRO A 20 -6.34 7.94 5.76
N LYS A 21 -6.25 9.02 6.54
CA LYS A 21 -6.54 10.39 6.08
C LYS A 21 -5.53 10.86 5.04
N GLU A 22 -4.26 10.55 5.21
CA GLU A 22 -3.21 10.93 4.24
C GLU A 22 -3.35 10.13 2.95
N VAL A 23 -3.61 8.82 3.06
CA VAL A 23 -3.91 7.99 1.88
C VAL A 23 -5.14 8.48 1.14
N ALA A 24 -6.20 8.89 1.87
CA ALA A 24 -7.42 9.43 1.29
C ALA A 24 -7.13 10.68 0.43
N ALA A 25 -6.24 11.56 0.90
CA ALA A 25 -5.79 12.73 0.15
C ALA A 25 -5.00 12.36 -1.12
N VAL A 26 -4.19 11.29 -1.06
CA VAL A 26 -3.45 10.79 -2.24
C VAL A 26 -4.39 10.23 -3.31
N ILE A 27 -5.36 9.40 -2.91
CA ILE A 27 -6.21 8.66 -3.86
C ILE A 27 -7.51 9.38 -4.24
N GLY A 28 -7.74 10.59 -3.72
CA GLY A 28 -8.95 11.38 -3.97
C GLY A 28 -10.23 10.73 -3.42
N LYS A 29 -10.17 10.17 -2.21
CA LYS A 29 -11.31 9.50 -1.53
C LYS A 29 -11.51 10.05 -0.11
N THR A 30 -12.50 9.52 0.61
CA THR A 30 -12.76 9.86 2.02
C THR A 30 -11.91 9.02 2.97
N ASP A 31 -11.67 9.51 4.19
CA ASP A 31 -10.99 8.74 5.25
C ASP A 31 -11.71 7.41 5.54
N GLN A 32 -13.04 7.44 5.61
CA GLN A 32 -13.85 6.24 5.86
C GLN A 32 -13.68 5.19 4.75
N PHE A 33 -13.67 5.61 3.48
CA PHE A 33 -13.44 4.70 2.36
C PHE A 33 -12.10 3.96 2.49
N VAL A 34 -11.04 4.66 2.89
CA VAL A 34 -9.71 4.05 3.08
C VAL A 34 -9.73 3.07 4.25
N ARG A 35 -10.41 3.41 5.36
CA ARG A 35 -10.58 2.49 6.49
C ARG A 35 -11.32 1.23 6.08
N ASP A 36 -12.41 1.36 5.33
CA ASP A 36 -13.16 0.22 4.82
C ASP A 36 -12.30 -0.62 3.88
N CYS A 37 -11.52 0.01 3.01
CA CYS A 37 -10.57 -0.70 2.15
C CYS A 37 -9.48 -1.42 2.93
N PHE A 38 -8.96 -0.84 4.02
CA PHE A 38 -8.00 -1.46 4.92
C PHE A 38 -8.60 -2.69 5.61
N LEU A 39 -9.79 -2.53 6.22
CA LEU A 39 -10.50 -3.59 6.93
C LEU A 39 -10.87 -4.76 6.02
N ASN A 40 -11.19 -4.47 4.75
CA ASN A 40 -11.48 -5.48 3.72
C ASN A 40 -10.24 -5.94 2.93
N GLN A 41 -9.03 -5.67 3.43
CA GLN A 41 -7.75 -6.12 2.83
C GLN A 41 -7.53 -5.67 1.37
N LYS A 42 -8.18 -4.58 0.94
CA LYS A 42 -7.96 -3.95 -0.37
C LYS A 42 -6.75 -3.03 -0.36
N ILE A 43 -6.47 -2.37 0.77
CA ILE A 43 -5.25 -1.60 1.03
C ILE A 43 -4.49 -2.31 2.15
N LEU A 44 -3.23 -2.65 1.89
CA LEU A 44 -2.38 -3.38 2.83
C LEU A 44 -1.69 -2.43 3.82
N GLY A 45 -1.53 -2.87 5.06
CA GLY A 45 -0.76 -2.15 6.09
C GLY A 45 -0.86 -2.84 7.45
N HIS A 46 -0.56 -2.10 8.51
CA HIS A 46 -0.53 -2.62 9.87
C HIS A 46 -1.48 -1.87 10.80
N THR A 47 -2.11 -2.61 11.71
CA THR A 47 -2.85 -2.03 12.82
C THR A 47 -1.89 -1.82 13.98
N ALA A 48 -1.69 -0.56 14.38
CA ALA A 48 -1.00 -0.20 15.61
C ALA A 48 -2.01 -0.02 16.74
N ASN A 49 -1.89 -0.84 17.78
CA ASN A 49 -2.70 -0.72 18.98
C ASN A 49 -2.00 0.18 19.99
N GLY A 50 -2.58 1.34 20.30
CA GLY A 50 -2.10 2.16 21.41
C GLY A 50 -2.37 1.51 22.76
N ARG A 51 -1.46 1.66 23.72
CA ARG A 51 -1.71 1.32 25.12
C ARG A 51 -2.74 2.33 25.65
N ALA A 52 -3.95 1.87 25.97
CA ALA A 52 -4.94 2.70 26.62
C ALA A 52 -4.66 2.75 28.13
N GLY A 53 -4.86 3.92 28.75
CA GLY A 53 -4.87 4.03 30.21
C GLY A 53 -5.99 3.18 30.82
N LEU A 54 -5.84 2.82 32.11
CA LEU A 54 -6.88 2.10 32.86
C LEU A 54 -8.23 2.82 32.65
N ARG A 55 -9.19 2.14 32.00
CA ARG A 55 -10.56 2.58 31.65
C ARG A 55 -10.80 3.24 30.28
N HIS A 56 -9.83 3.27 29.36
CA HIS A 56 -10.08 3.69 27.98
C HIS A 56 -10.05 2.52 27.00
N GLU A 57 -10.90 2.55 25.98
CA GLU A 57 -10.82 1.63 24.85
C GLU A 57 -9.47 1.79 24.12
N LYS A 58 -8.92 0.68 23.64
CA LYS A 58 -7.69 0.67 22.84
C LYS A 58 -7.92 1.50 21.58
N ARG A 59 -7.28 2.67 21.49
CA ARG A 59 -7.28 3.45 20.25
C ARG A 59 -6.48 2.70 19.19
N GLN A 60 -7.19 2.07 18.26
CA GLN A 60 -6.58 1.48 17.07
C GLN A 60 -6.16 2.60 16.10
N ARG A 61 -4.95 2.48 15.58
CA ARG A 61 -4.43 3.33 14.51
C ARG A 61 -4.06 2.43 13.33
N TYR A 62 -4.48 2.81 12.13
CA TYR A 62 -4.04 2.12 10.92
C TYR A 62 -2.83 2.85 10.35
N GLN A 63 -1.81 2.10 9.98
CA GLN A 63 -0.60 2.62 9.34
C GLN A 63 -0.39 1.85 8.04
N ILE A 64 -0.45 2.59 6.93
CA ILE A 64 -0.34 2.05 5.58
C ILE A 64 1.08 2.36 5.11
N HIS A 65 1.86 1.32 4.84
CA HIS A 65 3.21 1.50 4.29
C HIS A 65 3.11 2.08 2.88
N ARG A 66 4.12 2.84 2.46
CA ARG A 66 4.22 3.45 1.13
C ARG A 66 3.89 2.44 0.03
N GLU A 67 4.50 1.26 0.10
CA GLU A 67 4.27 0.13 -0.82
C GLU A 67 2.80 -0.31 -0.87
N GLY A 68 2.11 -0.33 0.27
CA GLY A 68 0.68 -0.66 0.34
C GLY A 68 -0.20 0.36 -0.41
N VAL A 69 0.15 1.64 -0.37
CA VAL A 69 -0.51 2.69 -1.16
C VAL A 69 -0.28 2.47 -2.65
N LEU A 70 0.96 2.13 -3.02
CA LEU A 70 1.35 1.94 -4.42
C LEU A 70 0.71 0.72 -5.04
N LEU A 71 0.71 -0.41 -4.34
CA LEU A 71 0.03 -1.62 -4.77
C LEU A 71 -1.45 -1.38 -4.99
N TYR A 72 -2.09 -0.59 -4.12
CA TYR A 72 -3.48 -0.19 -4.31
C TYR A 72 -3.67 0.67 -5.56
N LEU A 73 -2.82 1.68 -5.77
CA LEU A 73 -2.87 2.53 -6.97
C LEU A 73 -2.66 1.70 -8.23
N LEU A 74 -1.69 0.79 -8.26
CA LEU A 74 -1.45 -0.10 -9.40
C LEU A 74 -2.65 -1.00 -9.69
N ARG A 75 -3.31 -1.54 -8.66
CA ARG A 75 -4.48 -2.41 -8.80
C ARG A 75 -5.73 -1.68 -9.28
N THR A 76 -5.89 -0.40 -8.91
CA THR A 76 -7.15 0.34 -9.09
C THR A 76 -7.09 1.44 -10.11
N ALA A 77 -5.90 1.84 -10.53
CA ALA A 77 -5.74 2.76 -11.63
C ALA A 77 -6.16 2.08 -12.94
N ASN A 78 -6.84 2.86 -13.77
CA ASN A 78 -7.36 2.43 -15.05
C ASN A 78 -6.25 2.41 -16.12
N TYR A 79 -5.16 1.68 -15.84
CA TYR A 79 -4.06 1.47 -16.79
C TYR A 79 -4.41 0.36 -17.77
N GLU A 80 -3.88 0.43 -18.99
CA GLU A 80 -3.96 -0.69 -19.93
C GLU A 80 -3.27 -1.93 -19.33
N PRO A 81 -3.71 -3.16 -19.63
CA PRO A 81 -3.14 -4.39 -19.06
C PRO A 81 -1.62 -4.51 -19.21
N GLU A 82 -1.07 -3.95 -20.28
CA GLU A 82 0.37 -3.90 -20.55
C GLU A 82 1.14 -2.99 -19.58
N ASP A 83 0.57 -1.83 -19.23
CA ASP A 83 1.13 -0.90 -18.25
C ASP A 83 1.10 -1.50 -16.84
N PHE A 84 0.06 -2.28 -16.52
CA PHE A 84 -0.01 -3.02 -15.26
C PHE A 84 1.11 -4.07 -15.17
N LEU A 85 1.28 -4.90 -16.20
CA LEU A 85 2.29 -5.96 -16.23
C LEU A 85 3.72 -5.40 -16.22
N ALA A 86 3.98 -4.30 -16.94
CA ALA A 86 5.27 -3.63 -16.93
C ALA A 86 5.67 -3.19 -15.51
N GLN A 87 4.70 -2.68 -14.74
CA GLN A 87 4.96 -2.19 -13.39
C GLN A 87 5.05 -3.29 -12.35
N VAL A 88 4.27 -4.36 -12.48
CA VAL A 88 4.46 -5.58 -11.69
C VAL A 88 5.85 -6.15 -11.97
N GLY A 89 6.28 -6.22 -13.23
CA GLY A 89 7.62 -6.67 -13.61
C GLY A 89 8.73 -5.86 -12.94
N GLU A 90 8.59 -4.53 -12.88
CA GLU A 90 9.55 -3.64 -12.22
C GLU A 90 9.62 -3.88 -10.70
N LEU A 91 8.45 -3.98 -10.03
CA LEU A 91 8.40 -4.31 -8.60
C LEU A 91 9.09 -5.64 -8.31
N LEU A 92 8.80 -6.65 -9.14
CA LEU A 92 9.42 -7.96 -9.03
C LEU A 92 10.92 -7.91 -9.31
N SER A 93 11.43 -6.96 -10.10
CA SER A 93 12.85 -6.87 -10.43
C SER A 93 13.73 -6.72 -9.19
N HIS A 94 13.22 -6.03 -8.16
CA HIS A 94 13.92 -5.76 -6.91
C HIS A 94 13.85 -6.91 -5.89
N CYS A 95 12.97 -7.90 -6.11
CA CYS A 95 12.94 -9.09 -5.28
C CYS A 95 14.21 -9.92 -5.45
N THR A 96 14.66 -10.52 -4.35
CA THR A 96 15.75 -11.50 -4.33
C THR A 96 15.40 -12.74 -5.15
N PRO A 97 16.39 -13.52 -5.59
CA PRO A 97 16.15 -14.79 -6.24
C PRO A 97 15.30 -15.76 -5.40
N GLU A 98 15.45 -15.76 -4.07
CA GLU A 98 14.61 -16.52 -3.14
C GLU A 98 13.14 -16.08 -3.18
N GLU A 99 12.86 -14.79 -3.08
CA GLU A 99 11.50 -14.24 -3.13
C GLU A 99 10.83 -14.51 -4.48
N LYS A 100 11.57 -14.35 -5.59
CA LYS A 100 11.08 -14.69 -6.94
C LYS A 100 10.74 -16.17 -7.08
N ARG A 101 11.53 -17.06 -6.48
CA ARG A 101 11.25 -18.51 -6.46
C ARG A 101 10.02 -18.84 -5.62
N SER A 102 9.81 -18.15 -4.51
CA SER A 102 8.60 -18.30 -3.69
C SER A 102 7.36 -17.84 -4.45
N LEU A 103 7.43 -16.69 -5.14
CA LEU A 103 6.35 -16.16 -5.96
C LEU A 103 5.98 -17.09 -7.12
N ARG A 104 6.95 -17.69 -7.82
CA ARG A 104 6.69 -18.69 -8.87
C ARG A 104 5.82 -19.85 -8.38
N ARG A 105 6.07 -20.38 -7.18
CA ARG A 105 5.27 -21.47 -6.60
C ARG A 105 3.82 -21.09 -6.28
N TRP A 106 3.50 -19.81 -6.17
CA TRP A 106 2.13 -19.33 -5.93
C TRP A 106 1.38 -19.03 -7.22
N LEU A 107 2.09 -18.89 -8.35
CA LEU A 107 1.56 -18.53 -9.66
C LEU A 107 1.42 -19.74 -10.59
N ASP A 108 2.14 -20.83 -10.30
CA ASP A 108 1.93 -22.18 -10.86
C ASP A 108 0.74 -22.87 -10.17
#